data_AF-A0A8X6ND58-F1
#
_entry.id   AF-A0A8X6ND58-F1
#
_cell.length_a   1.000
_cell.length_b   1.000
_cell.length_c   1.000
_cell.angle_alpha   90.00
_cell.angle_beta   90.00
_cell.angle_gamma   90.00
#
_symmetry.space_group_name_H-M   'P 1'
#
loop_
_entity.id
_entity.type
_entity.pdbx_description
1 polymer ?
#
loop_
_entity_poly.entity_id
_entity_poly.type
_entity_poly.pdbx_seq_one_letter_code
_entity_poly.pdbx_strand_id
1 'polypeptide(L)'
;MKKGYLEFDLLFLFVYVTLNLQFAMAKHPHHHRVQNKDCYRCPPGYGVERICSRFHDTECGACAPDHYSSHLSAWRPCYPCSRCGAGLYVAHKCTAARDTICDSCHTYRGPHNEDFYERCVKPLLESAANSTNSVHSQSSQAKGQ
;
A
#
# COMPACT_ATOMS: atom_id res chain seq x y z
N MET A 1 -29.59 46.46 50.33
CA MET A 1 -28.44 45.78 49.66
C MET A 1 -28.86 44.32 49.40
N LYS A 2 -28.54 43.72 48.23
CA LYS A 2 -28.93 42.36 47.74
C LYS A 2 -30.06 42.26 46.68
N LYS A 3 -30.30 43.26 45.83
CA LYS A 3 -31.11 43.10 44.60
C LYS A 3 -30.30 42.84 43.31
N GLY A 4 -28.96 42.89 43.40
CA GLY A 4 -28.09 42.70 42.22
C GLY A 4 -27.60 41.26 42.01
N TYR A 5 -27.55 40.43 43.05
CA TYR A 5 -26.90 39.12 42.96
C TYR A 5 -27.66 38.10 42.09
N LEU A 6 -29.00 38.13 42.11
CA LEU A 6 -29.83 37.14 41.41
C LEU A 6 -29.81 37.29 39.87
N GLU A 7 -29.69 38.53 39.38
CA GLU A 7 -29.59 38.83 37.94
C GLU A 7 -28.23 38.38 37.37
N PHE A 8 -27.13 38.61 38.10
CA PHE A 8 -25.80 38.15 37.69
C PHE A 8 -25.72 36.61 37.69
N ASP A 9 -26.29 35.94 38.69
CA ASP A 9 -26.34 34.47 38.73
C ASP A 9 -27.15 33.89 37.56
N LEU A 10 -28.25 34.54 37.18
CA LEU A 10 -29.04 34.16 35.99
C LEU A 10 -28.26 34.36 34.68
N LEU A 11 -27.50 35.46 34.56
CA LEU A 11 -26.64 35.69 33.39
C LEU A 11 -25.50 34.67 33.30
N PHE A 12 -24.85 34.33 34.42
CA PHE A 12 -23.81 33.30 34.45
C PHE A 12 -24.35 31.91 34.11
N LEU A 13 -25.54 31.56 34.63
CA LEU A 13 -26.23 30.32 34.26
C LEU A 13 -26.60 30.32 32.77
N PHE A 14 -27.06 31.42 32.21
CA PHE A 14 -27.40 31.51 30.79
C PHE A 14 -26.17 31.41 29.89
N VAL A 15 -25.07 32.07 30.24
CA VAL A 15 -23.77 31.95 29.55
C VAL A 15 -23.23 30.53 29.66
N TYR A 16 -23.34 29.88 30.81
CA TYR A 16 -22.95 28.49 30.99
C TYR A 16 -23.81 27.54 30.15
N VAL A 17 -25.13 27.71 30.15
CA VAL A 17 -26.07 26.89 29.36
C VAL A 17 -25.81 27.06 27.86
N THR A 18 -25.58 28.29 27.39
CA THR A 18 -25.29 28.58 25.97
C THR A 18 -23.92 28.06 25.53
N LEU A 19 -22.88 28.19 26.37
CA LEU A 19 -21.57 27.57 26.12
C LEU A 19 -21.68 26.05 26.01
N ASN A 20 -22.38 25.38 26.94
CA ASN A 20 -22.57 23.92 26.87
C ASN A 20 -23.39 23.49 25.64
N LEU A 21 -24.35 24.31 25.18
CA LEU A 21 -25.15 24.02 23.99
C LEU A 21 -24.33 24.10 22.69
N GLN A 22 -23.33 24.97 22.60
CA GLN A 22 -22.39 25.03 21.47
C GLN A 22 -21.45 23.82 21.43
N PHE A 23 -20.97 23.32 22.57
CA PHE A 23 -20.12 22.11 22.63
C PHE A 23 -20.86 20.82 22.23
N ALA A 24 -22.18 20.76 22.45
CA ALA A 24 -23.01 19.62 22.01
C ALA A 24 -23.15 19.51 20.48
N MET A 25 -22.76 20.56 19.73
CA MET A 25 -22.87 20.64 18.27
C MET A 25 -21.51 20.66 17.56
N ALA A 26 -20.43 20.26 18.24
CA ALA A 26 -19.24 19.76 17.55
C ALA A 26 -19.46 18.29 17.14
N LYS A 27 -20.55 18.02 16.41
CA LYS A 27 -20.71 16.74 15.72
C LYS A 27 -19.63 16.71 14.64
N HIS A 28 -18.54 16.01 14.94
CA HIS A 28 -17.65 15.50 13.90
C HIS A 28 -18.56 14.88 12.83
N PRO A 29 -18.41 15.23 11.54
CA PRO A 29 -19.11 14.53 10.49
C PRO A 29 -18.60 13.09 10.50
N HIS A 30 -19.25 12.23 11.27
CA HIS A 30 -19.15 10.80 11.09
C HIS A 30 -19.65 10.57 9.67
N HIS A 31 -18.73 10.22 8.77
CA HIS A 31 -19.09 9.64 7.49
C HIS A 31 -20.08 8.53 7.79
N HIS A 32 -21.35 8.79 7.50
CA HIS A 32 -22.40 7.82 7.60
C HIS A 32 -22.10 6.83 6.46
N ARG A 33 -21.24 5.84 6.73
CA ARG A 33 -21.10 4.66 5.90
C ARG A 33 -22.52 4.15 5.79
N VAL A 34 -23.11 4.28 4.61
CA VAL A 34 -24.45 3.79 4.32
C VAL A 34 -24.34 2.27 4.40
N GLN A 35 -24.43 1.73 5.62
CA GLN A 35 -24.72 0.33 5.86
C GLN A 35 -26.24 0.25 5.91
N ASN A 36 -26.88 0.01 4.77
CA ASN A 36 -27.93 -1.02 4.63
C ASN A 36 -28.51 -1.04 3.19
N LYS A 37 -27.64 -1.25 2.21
CA LYS A 37 -27.90 -1.92 0.93
C LYS A 37 -26.59 -2.70 0.75
N ASP A 38 -26.62 -4.02 0.73
CA ASP A 38 -25.39 -4.81 0.64
C ASP A 38 -24.68 -4.48 -0.67
N CYS A 39 -23.69 -3.59 -0.61
CA CYS A 39 -22.95 -3.19 -1.81
C CYS A 39 -22.25 -4.41 -2.39
N TYR A 40 -22.36 -4.58 -3.70
CA TYR A 40 -21.60 -5.55 -4.45
C TYR A 40 -20.11 -5.38 -4.16
N ARG A 41 -19.42 -6.51 -4.01
CA ARG A 41 -18.00 -6.56 -3.72
C ARG A 41 -17.26 -7.07 -4.95
N CYS A 42 -16.31 -6.29 -5.44
CA CYS A 42 -15.45 -6.67 -6.54
C CYS A 42 -14.60 -7.87 -6.14
N PRO A 43 -14.57 -8.95 -6.95
CA PRO A 43 -13.76 -10.12 -6.68
C PRO A 43 -12.26 -9.82 -6.92
N PRO A 44 -11.34 -10.70 -6.46
CA PRO A 44 -9.94 -10.60 -6.82
C PRO A 44 -9.74 -10.54 -8.34
N GLY A 45 -8.82 -9.71 -8.82
CA GLY A 45 -8.72 -9.38 -10.24
C GLY A 45 -9.45 -8.09 -10.64
N TYR A 46 -10.37 -7.61 -9.80
CA TYR A 46 -11.21 -6.46 -10.07
C TYR A 46 -11.14 -5.44 -8.93
N GLY A 47 -11.14 -4.17 -9.29
CA GLY A 47 -11.14 -3.04 -8.36
C GLY A 47 -12.40 -2.20 -8.52
N VAL A 48 -12.73 -1.44 -7.48
CA VAL A 48 -13.87 -0.51 -7.52
C VAL A 48 -13.55 0.69 -8.41
N GLU A 49 -14.37 0.89 -9.45
CA GLU A 49 -14.37 2.09 -10.28
C GLU A 49 -15.37 3.12 -9.76
N ARG A 50 -16.55 2.66 -9.31
CA ARG A 50 -17.56 3.50 -8.67
C ARG A 50 -18.05 2.86 -7.39
N ILE A 51 -17.90 3.58 -6.28
CA ILE A 51 -18.40 3.16 -4.97
C ILE A 51 -19.93 3.18 -5.01
N CYS A 52 -20.57 2.18 -4.40
CA CYS A 52 -22.02 2.12 -4.24
C CYS A 52 -22.59 3.38 -3.58
N SER A 53 -23.86 3.66 -3.88
CA SER A 53 -24.64 4.71 -3.23
C SER A 53 -26.03 4.18 -2.88
N ARG A 54 -26.92 5.06 -2.40
CA ARG A 54 -28.33 4.69 -2.19
C ARG A 54 -29.03 4.31 -3.51
N PHE A 55 -28.55 4.85 -4.63
CA PHE A 55 -29.21 4.77 -5.95
C PHE A 55 -28.59 3.75 -6.90
N HIS A 56 -27.34 3.35 -6.70
CA HIS A 56 -26.64 2.39 -7.55
C HIS A 56 -25.70 1.49 -6.74
N ASP A 57 -25.42 0.31 -7.27
CA ASP A 57 -24.48 -0.62 -6.66
C ASP A 57 -23.03 -0.33 -7.08
N THR A 58 -22.06 -0.98 -6.44
CA THR A 58 -20.64 -0.89 -6.77
C THR A 58 -20.38 -1.31 -8.21
N GLU A 59 -19.63 -0.49 -8.95
CA GLU A 59 -19.12 -0.86 -10.28
C GLU A 59 -17.67 -1.32 -10.15
N CYS A 60 -17.37 -2.45 -10.80
CA CYS A 60 -16.07 -3.11 -10.75
C CYS A 60 -15.43 -3.14 -12.14
N GLY A 61 -14.18 -2.72 -12.21
CA GLY A 61 -13.33 -2.81 -13.38
C GLY A 61 -12.24 -3.86 -13.23
N ALA A 62 -11.86 -4.51 -14.33
CA ALA A 62 -10.71 -5.40 -14.33
C ALA A 62 -9.43 -4.60 -14.07
N CYS A 63 -8.50 -5.15 -13.27
CA CYS A 63 -7.24 -4.47 -13.05
C CYS A 63 -6.43 -4.40 -14.35
N ALA A 64 -5.95 -3.19 -14.67
CA ALA A 64 -5.04 -2.93 -15.77
C ALA A 64 -3.73 -3.72 -15.61
N PRO A 65 -2.92 -3.86 -16.68
CA PRO A 65 -1.56 -4.37 -16.55
C PRO A 65 -0.78 -3.64 -15.44
N ASP A 66 0.08 -4.37 -14.75
CA ASP A 66 0.85 -3.90 -13.59
C ASP A 66 0.01 -3.39 -12.40
N HIS A 67 -1.26 -3.81 -12.31
CA HIS A 67 -2.12 -3.57 -11.14
C HIS A 67 -2.77 -4.87 -10.64
N TYR A 68 -3.14 -4.89 -9.37
CA TYR A 68 -3.80 -6.02 -8.73
C TYR A 68 -4.86 -5.61 -7.71
N SER A 69 -5.78 -6.53 -7.42
CA SER A 69 -6.71 -6.47 -6.30
C SER A 69 -6.88 -7.88 -5.73
N SER A 70 -6.49 -8.08 -4.47
CA SER A 70 -6.41 -9.41 -3.86
C SER A 70 -7.61 -9.82 -3.02
N HIS A 71 -8.51 -8.89 -2.72
CA HIS A 71 -9.57 -9.09 -1.74
C HIS A 71 -10.94 -8.76 -2.32
N LEU A 72 -11.94 -9.55 -1.91
CA LEU A 72 -13.33 -9.25 -2.15
C LEU A 72 -13.72 -7.93 -1.43
N SER A 73 -13.96 -6.85 -2.17
CA SER A 73 -14.16 -5.52 -1.57
C SER A 73 -15.17 -4.64 -2.32
N ALA A 74 -15.97 -3.87 -1.59
CA ALA A 74 -16.90 -2.87 -2.14
C ALA A 74 -16.31 -1.45 -2.18
N TRP A 75 -15.02 -1.26 -1.86
CA TRP A 75 -14.40 0.07 -1.88
C TRP A 75 -12.93 0.11 -2.31
N ARG A 76 -12.24 -1.04 -2.40
CA ARG A 76 -10.81 -1.06 -2.76
C ARG A 76 -10.66 -0.97 -4.29
N PRO A 77 -9.89 -0.01 -4.82
CA PRO A 77 -9.52 0.01 -6.23
C PRO A 77 -8.43 -1.04 -6.51
N CYS A 78 -8.02 -1.15 -7.77
CA CYS A 78 -6.78 -1.85 -8.12
C CYS A 78 -5.58 -1.04 -7.64
N TYR A 79 -4.57 -1.72 -7.11
CA TYR A 79 -3.32 -1.14 -6.64
C TYR A 79 -2.20 -1.45 -7.61
N PRO A 80 -1.22 -0.55 -7.79
CA PRO A 80 -0.03 -0.86 -8.59
C PRO A 80 0.74 -2.03 -7.96
N CYS A 81 1.28 -2.90 -8.79
CA CYS A 81 2.11 -4.01 -8.33
C CYS A 81 3.40 -3.50 -7.67
N SER A 82 3.82 -4.18 -6.61
CA SER A 82 5.08 -3.97 -5.93
C SER A 82 6.27 -4.25 -6.85
N ARG A 83 7.36 -3.52 -6.63
CA ARG A 83 8.64 -3.71 -7.35
C ARG A 83 9.70 -4.22 -6.39
N CYS A 84 10.46 -5.23 -6.82
CA CYS A 84 11.56 -5.75 -6.02
C CYS A 84 12.80 -4.86 -6.13
N GLY A 85 13.30 -4.41 -4.98
CA GLY A 85 14.48 -3.56 -4.85
C GLY A 85 15.81 -4.32 -5.00
N ALA A 86 16.91 -3.64 -4.68
CA ALA A 86 18.26 -4.23 -4.74
C ALA A 86 18.40 -5.41 -3.76
N GLY A 87 19.12 -6.45 -4.19
CA GLY A 87 19.31 -7.69 -3.41
C GLY A 87 18.06 -8.58 -3.31
N LEU A 88 16.98 -8.22 -4.00
CA LEU A 88 15.75 -8.99 -4.09
C LEU A 88 15.45 -9.37 -5.54
N TYR A 89 14.74 -10.48 -5.70
CA TYR A 89 14.22 -10.95 -6.98
C TYR A 89 12.71 -11.22 -6.91
N VAL A 90 12.07 -11.27 -8.06
CA VAL A 90 10.65 -11.58 -8.23
C VAL A 90 10.45 -13.08 -8.09
N ALA A 91 10.11 -13.53 -6.88
CA ALA A 91 9.75 -14.92 -6.63
C ALA A 91 8.42 -15.29 -7.30
N HIS A 92 7.43 -14.40 -7.22
CA HIS A 92 6.17 -14.53 -7.95
C HIS A 92 5.81 -13.23 -8.66
N LYS A 93 5.56 -13.33 -9.96
CA LYS A 93 5.10 -12.20 -10.78
C LYS A 93 3.72 -11.72 -10.33
N CYS A 94 3.49 -10.42 -10.49
CA CYS A 94 2.17 -9.85 -10.27
C CYS A 94 1.13 -10.46 -11.22
N THR A 95 -0.10 -10.57 -10.75
CA THR A 95 -1.29 -10.90 -11.55
C THR A 95 -2.41 -9.95 -11.15
N ALA A 96 -3.49 -9.88 -11.93
CA ALA A 96 -4.63 -9.03 -11.59
C ALA A 96 -5.20 -9.31 -10.17
N ALA A 97 -5.04 -10.54 -9.65
CA ALA A 97 -5.53 -10.95 -8.34
C ALA A 97 -4.47 -10.97 -7.22
N ARG A 98 -3.18 -10.80 -7.54
CA ARG A 98 -2.09 -10.98 -6.56
C ARG A 98 -0.94 -10.05 -6.86
N ASP A 99 -0.42 -9.42 -5.82
CA ASP A 99 0.78 -8.59 -5.91
C ASP A 99 2.02 -9.40 -6.32
N THR A 100 3.06 -8.71 -6.77
CA THR A 100 4.43 -9.21 -6.85
C THR A 100 4.90 -9.68 -5.48
N ILE A 101 5.50 -10.86 -5.42
CA ILE A 101 6.19 -11.34 -4.21
C ILE A 101 7.69 -11.29 -4.47
N CYS A 102 8.39 -10.55 -3.61
CA CYS A 102 9.84 -10.44 -3.63
C CYS A 102 10.46 -11.37 -2.58
N ASP A 103 11.58 -11.99 -2.94
CA ASP A 103 12.39 -12.79 -2.02
C ASP A 103 13.87 -12.38 -2.12
N SER A 104 14.66 -12.76 -1.12
CA SER A 104 16.04 -12.35 -0.96
C SER A 104 17.00 -13.22 -1.76
N CYS A 105 18.00 -12.60 -2.39
CA CYS A 105 19.11 -13.32 -3.02
C CYS A 105 19.97 -14.10 -2.00
N HIS A 106 19.89 -13.76 -0.71
CA HIS A 106 20.67 -14.42 0.33
C HIS A 106 20.02 -15.69 0.87
N THR A 107 18.71 -15.89 0.62
CA THR A 107 17.97 -17.05 1.12
C THR A 107 17.80 -18.09 0.03
N TYR A 108 18.37 -19.27 0.23
CA TYR A 108 18.26 -20.41 -0.69
C TYR A 108 16.90 -21.14 -0.64
N ARG A 109 15.86 -20.51 -0.07
CA ARG A 109 14.54 -21.12 0.16
C ARG A 109 13.48 -20.73 -0.86
N GLY A 110 13.71 -19.69 -1.65
CA GLY A 110 12.74 -19.23 -2.64
C GLY A 110 12.84 -19.98 -3.98
N PRO A 111 11.89 -19.76 -4.90
CA PRO A 111 11.91 -20.37 -6.21
C PRO A 111 13.07 -19.83 -7.07
N HIS A 112 13.98 -20.72 -7.49
CA HIS A 112 15.02 -20.38 -8.46
C HIS A 112 14.43 -20.27 -9.87
N ASN A 113 14.02 -19.07 -10.25
CA ASN A 113 13.48 -18.76 -11.58
C ASN A 113 14.46 -17.89 -12.38
N GLU A 114 14.05 -17.47 -13.57
CA GLU A 114 14.87 -16.63 -14.45
C GLU A 114 15.27 -15.29 -13.80
N ASP A 115 14.34 -14.63 -13.10
CA ASP A 115 14.61 -13.35 -12.42
C ASP A 115 15.58 -13.53 -11.25
N PHE A 116 15.53 -14.67 -10.55
CA PHE A 116 16.56 -15.05 -9.56
C PHE A 116 17.94 -15.14 -10.21
N TYR A 117 18.08 -15.84 -11.34
CA TYR A 117 19.37 -15.99 -12.00
C TYR A 117 19.93 -14.62 -12.43
N GLU A 118 19.10 -13.82 -13.11
CA GLU A 118 19.51 -12.52 -13.64
C GLU A 118 19.89 -11.51 -12.54
N ARG A 119 19.12 -11.45 -11.44
CA ARG A 119 19.36 -10.47 -10.38
C ARG A 119 20.37 -10.92 -9.32
N CYS A 120 20.41 -12.21 -9.01
CA CYS A 120 21.20 -12.73 -7.89
C CYS A 120 22.48 -13.44 -8.32
N VAL A 121 22.46 -14.20 -9.43
CA VAL A 121 23.58 -15.10 -9.79
C VAL A 121 24.48 -14.49 -10.86
N LYS A 122 23.90 -13.98 -11.95
CA LYS A 122 24.64 -13.44 -13.09
C LYS A 122 25.66 -12.36 -12.71
N PRO A 123 25.35 -11.37 -11.83
CA PRO A 123 26.35 -10.39 -11.41
C PRO A 123 27.54 -11.00 -10.65
N LEU A 124 27.29 -12.09 -9.90
CA LEU A 124 28.34 -12.82 -9.19
C LEU A 124 29.24 -13.60 -10.17
N LEU A 125 28.67 -14.19 -11.21
CA LEU A 125 29.44 -14.88 -12.25
C LEU A 125 30.28 -13.90 -13.07
N GLU A 126 29.71 -12.76 -13.44
CA GLU A 126 30.43 -11.72 -14.20
C GLU A 126 31.54 -11.08 -13.37
N SER A 127 31.31 -10.82 -12.08
CA SER A 127 32.36 -10.33 -11.18
C SER A 127 33.48 -11.35 -10.97
N ALA A 128 33.17 -12.65 -10.88
CA ALA A 128 34.17 -13.72 -10.81
C ALA A 128 34.98 -13.83 -12.11
N ALA A 129 34.32 -13.72 -13.28
CA ALA A 129 34.99 -13.74 -14.58
C ALA A 129 35.92 -12.53 -14.77
N ASN A 130 35.45 -11.33 -14.40
CA ASN A 130 36.26 -10.11 -14.46
C ASN A 130 37.45 -10.14 -13.50
N SER A 131 37.28 -10.77 -12.32
CA SER A 131 38.38 -11.00 -11.37
C SER A 131 39.44 -11.94 -11.98
N THR A 132 39.01 -12.98 -12.69
CA THR A 132 39.91 -13.94 -13.34
C THR A 132 40.68 -13.31 -14.52
N ASN A 133 40.03 -12.45 -15.30
CA ASN A 133 40.68 -11.69 -16.38
C ASN A 133 41.71 -10.67 -15.86
N SER A 134 41.47 -10.09 -14.67
CA SER A 134 42.43 -9.21 -14.00
C SER A 134 43.67 -9.97 -13.53
N VAL A 135 43.49 -11.20 -13.03
CA VAL A 135 44.60 -12.10 -12.67
C VAL A 135 45.39 -12.57 -13.90
N HIS A 136 44.73 -12.82 -15.04
CA HIS A 136 45.41 -13.23 -16.27
C HIS A 136 46.17 -12.08 -16.97
N SER A 137 45.69 -10.83 -16.82
CA SER A 137 46.37 -9.64 -17.36
C SER A 137 47.65 -9.29 -16.59
N GLN A 138 47.80 -9.72 -15.34
CA GLN A 138 49.02 -9.51 -14.53
C GLN A 138 50.10 -10.59 -14.74
N SER A 139 49.77 -11.74 -15.34
CA SER A 139 50.71 -12.84 -15.59
C SER A 139 51.60 -12.65 -16.83
N SER A 140 51.25 -11.70 -17.73
CA SER A 140 51.97 -11.49 -19.00
C SER A 140 53.16 -10.52 -18.92
N GLN A 141 53.55 -10.04 -17.74
CA GLN A 141 54.69 -9.11 -17.56
C GLN A 141 55.87 -9.67 -16.75
N ALA A 142 55.88 -10.95 -16.36
CA ALA A 142 56.94 -11.52 -15.52
C ALA A 142 57.76 -12.64 -16.21
N LYS A 143 58.09 -12.49 -17.50
CA LYS A 143 59.13 -13.29 -18.18
C LYS A 143 59.82 -12.45 -19.26
N GLY A 144 60.76 -11.63 -18.83
CA GLY A 144 61.52 -10.74 -19.70
C GLY A 144 62.63 -10.03 -18.95
N GLN A 145 63.52 -10.80 -18.32
CA GLN A 145 64.87 -10.36 -17.95
C GLN A 145 65.79 -11.58 -17.82
#